data_AF-A0A957I3R7-F1
#
_entry.id   AF-A0A957I3R7-F1
#
_cell.length_a   1.000
_cell.length_b   1.000
_cell.length_c   1.000
_cell.angle_alpha   90.00
_cell.angle_beta   90.00
_cell.angle_gamma   90.00
#
_symmetry.space_group_name_H-M   'P 1'
#
loop_
_entity.id
_entity.type
_entity.pdbx_description
1 polymer ?
#
loop_
_entity_poly.entity_id
_entity_poly.type
_entity_poly.pdbx_seq_one_letter_code
_entity_poly.pdbx_strand_id
1 'polypeptide(L)'
;HFESVRTSFDWRDPATTGMSPAFYYDANTPAGVLIDGNLDTVPVTPVGDWFQVSGAVGGLLTVYDLDPGAGIAEAYYRDDQAYHSSDTGDGQLFGDAGISVVAANSDTSIGLIRLNQSFYILPAQAANQGSAYLERWQNPLEATAYIQGYVPPALDFHTYLPVFAHQ
;
A
#
# COMPACT_ATOMS: atom_id res chain seq x y z
N HIS A 1 15.99 -4.61 -22.01
CA HIS A 1 14.82 -3.73 -22.23
C HIS A 1 13.72 -4.24 -21.32
N PHE A 2 13.28 -3.42 -20.36
CA PHE A 2 12.08 -3.71 -19.58
C PHE A 2 10.92 -2.96 -20.23
N GLU A 3 9.88 -3.70 -20.59
CA GLU A 3 8.66 -3.19 -21.22
C GLU A 3 7.57 -2.90 -20.19
N SER A 4 7.62 -3.58 -19.05
CA SER A 4 6.74 -3.32 -17.92
C SER A 4 7.34 -3.75 -16.59
N VAL A 5 6.75 -3.25 -15.52
CA VAL A 5 6.98 -3.68 -14.14
C VAL A 5 5.67 -3.52 -13.37
N ARG A 6 5.35 -4.51 -12.54
CA ARG A 6 4.20 -4.45 -11.62
C ARG A 6 4.70 -4.75 -10.22
N THR A 7 4.20 -4.00 -9.25
CA THR A 7 4.26 -4.39 -7.84
C THR A 7 2.85 -4.37 -7.29
N SER A 8 2.46 -5.47 -6.65
CA SER A 8 1.11 -5.66 -6.15
C SER A 8 1.09 -6.60 -4.95
N PHE A 9 -0.02 -6.54 -4.22
CA PHE A 9 -0.33 -7.41 -3.09
C PHE A 9 -1.57 -8.21 -3.43
N ASP A 10 -1.36 -9.48 -3.68
CA ASP A 10 -2.40 -10.47 -3.86
C ASP A 10 -2.78 -11.10 -2.52
N TRP A 11 -4.08 -11.12 -2.22
CA TRP A 11 -4.60 -11.71 -1.00
C TRP A 11 -5.00 -13.16 -1.25
N ARG A 12 -5.03 -13.94 -0.18
CA ARG A 12 -5.69 -15.24 -0.22
C ARG A 12 -7.19 -15.06 -0.13
N ASP A 13 -7.93 -16.04 -0.65
CA ASP A 13 -9.39 -16.13 -0.56
C ASP A 13 -9.92 -15.68 0.83
N PRO A 14 -10.62 -14.53 0.91
CA PRO A 14 -11.13 -14.00 2.16
C PRO A 14 -12.10 -14.94 2.89
N ALA A 15 -12.81 -15.81 2.16
CA ALA A 15 -13.74 -16.77 2.74
C ALA A 15 -13.01 -17.90 3.47
N THR A 16 -11.79 -18.26 3.05
CA THR A 16 -11.00 -19.33 3.70
C THR A 16 -10.07 -18.82 4.80
N THR A 17 -9.67 -17.55 4.73
CA THR A 17 -8.74 -16.94 5.70
C THR A 17 -9.43 -16.27 6.88
N GLY A 18 -10.75 -16.10 6.82
CA GLY A 18 -11.52 -15.35 7.81
C GLY A 18 -11.42 -13.83 7.64
N MET A 19 -10.85 -13.35 6.53
CA MET A 19 -10.83 -11.93 6.17
C MET A 19 -12.21 -11.43 5.70
N SER A 20 -13.13 -12.31 5.30
CA SER A 20 -14.45 -11.91 4.82
C SER A 20 -15.33 -11.28 5.92
N PRO A 21 -16.03 -10.15 5.64
CA PRO A 21 -15.98 -9.40 4.39
C PRO A 21 -14.68 -8.59 4.27
N ALA A 22 -14.07 -8.59 3.09
CA ALA A 22 -12.88 -7.79 2.79
C ALA A 22 -13.19 -6.77 1.71
N PHE A 23 -12.66 -5.55 1.83
CA PHE A 23 -12.90 -4.45 0.91
C PHE A 23 -11.59 -3.81 0.46
N TYR A 24 -11.51 -3.52 -0.84
CA TYR A 24 -10.48 -2.67 -1.43
C TYR A 24 -10.96 -1.22 -1.53
N TYR A 25 -10.05 -0.27 -1.26
CA TYR A 25 -10.25 1.16 -1.44
C TYR A 25 -9.04 1.78 -2.12
N ASP A 26 -9.28 2.78 -2.97
CA ASP A 26 -8.25 3.70 -3.46
C ASP A 26 -8.84 5.09 -3.69
N ALA A 27 -8.04 5.98 -4.28
CA ALA A 27 -8.45 7.35 -4.60
C ALA A 27 -9.63 7.42 -5.59
N ASN A 28 -9.79 6.43 -6.46
CA ASN A 28 -10.83 6.37 -7.49
C ASN A 28 -12.07 5.57 -7.03
N THR A 29 -11.93 4.80 -5.97
CA THR A 29 -12.90 3.83 -5.44
C THR A 29 -13.14 4.09 -3.94
N PRO A 30 -13.53 5.31 -3.54
CA PRO A 30 -13.59 5.68 -2.12
C PRO A 30 -14.70 4.96 -1.35
N ALA A 31 -15.75 4.49 -2.04
CA ALA A 31 -16.83 3.68 -1.47
C ALA A 31 -16.40 2.23 -1.20
N GLY A 32 -15.29 1.81 -1.81
CA GLY A 32 -14.75 0.47 -1.77
C GLY A 32 -15.45 -0.51 -2.71
N VAL A 33 -14.74 -1.58 -3.04
CA VAL A 33 -15.26 -2.78 -3.72
C VAL A 33 -15.03 -3.99 -2.85
N LEU A 34 -15.92 -4.97 -2.93
CA LEU A 34 -15.82 -6.20 -2.17
C LEU A 34 -14.75 -7.09 -2.80
N ILE A 35 -13.91 -7.73 -1.98
CA ILE A 35 -12.98 -8.76 -2.45
C ILE A 35 -13.67 -10.10 -2.19
N ASP A 36 -14.22 -10.69 -3.24
CA ASP A 36 -14.99 -11.94 -3.19
C ASP A 36 -14.63 -12.95 -4.31
N GLY A 37 -13.59 -12.65 -5.09
CA GLY A 37 -13.09 -13.47 -6.18
C GLY A 37 -13.85 -13.29 -7.50
N ASN A 38 -14.75 -12.31 -7.59
CA ASN A 38 -15.46 -11.95 -8.82
C ASN A 38 -14.85 -10.70 -9.46
N LEU A 39 -14.73 -10.72 -10.79
CA LEU A 39 -14.11 -9.63 -11.53
C LEU A 39 -14.84 -8.30 -11.33
N ASP A 40 -14.19 -7.37 -10.66
CA ASP A 40 -14.66 -5.97 -10.55
C ASP A 40 -14.09 -5.09 -11.66
N THR A 41 -14.76 -3.95 -11.89
CA THR A 41 -14.23 -2.85 -12.69
C THR A 41 -13.80 -1.70 -11.78
N VAL A 42 -12.49 -1.57 -11.56
CA VAL A 42 -11.87 -0.48 -10.80
C VAL A 42 -11.17 0.48 -11.76
N PRO A 43 -11.36 1.81 -11.64
CA PRO A 43 -10.68 2.77 -12.50
C PRO A 43 -9.15 2.77 -12.28
N VAL A 44 -8.39 2.58 -13.37
CA VAL A 44 -6.92 2.52 -13.33
C VAL A 44 -6.23 3.89 -13.48
N THR A 45 -6.99 4.95 -13.77
CA THR A 45 -6.48 6.32 -13.99
C THR A 45 -7.43 7.36 -13.39
N PRO A 46 -6.93 8.45 -12.75
CA PRO A 46 -5.51 8.71 -12.44
C PRO A 46 -4.93 7.66 -11.51
N VAL A 47 -3.62 7.45 -11.57
CA VAL A 47 -2.94 6.59 -10.59
C VAL A 47 -3.09 7.25 -9.22
N GLY A 48 -3.66 6.51 -8.27
CA GLY A 48 -3.73 6.98 -6.88
C GLY A 48 -2.35 6.90 -6.22
N ASP A 49 -2.17 7.58 -5.10
CA ASP A 49 -0.92 7.51 -4.31
C ASP A 49 -1.05 6.55 -3.12
N TRP A 50 -2.16 5.80 -3.06
CA TRP A 50 -2.45 4.85 -2.00
C TRP A 50 -3.49 3.83 -2.45
N PHE A 51 -3.47 2.67 -1.80
CA PHE A 51 -4.60 1.76 -1.74
C PHE A 51 -4.72 1.15 -0.34
N GLN A 52 -5.90 0.64 -0.02
CA GLN A 52 -6.18 -0.03 1.26
C GLN A 52 -6.98 -1.29 1.01
N VAL A 53 -6.61 -2.38 1.67
CA VAL A 53 -7.46 -3.55 1.85
C VAL A 53 -7.81 -3.71 3.32
N SER A 54 -9.09 -3.88 3.63
CA SER A 54 -9.62 -3.98 5.00
C SER A 54 -10.54 -5.18 5.11
N GLY A 55 -10.26 -6.10 6.03
CA GLY A 55 -11.06 -7.30 6.28
C GLY A 55 -11.36 -7.54 7.75
N ALA A 56 -12.05 -8.65 8.03
CA ALA A 56 -12.57 -8.99 9.36
C ALA A 56 -11.50 -9.28 10.43
N VAL A 57 -10.25 -9.53 10.04
CA VAL A 57 -9.15 -9.76 11.00
C VAL A 57 -8.08 -8.67 10.99
N GLY A 58 -8.15 -7.71 10.07
CA GLY A 58 -7.18 -6.63 9.93
C GLY A 58 -7.20 -6.01 8.55
N GLY A 59 -6.30 -5.07 8.30
CA GLY A 59 -6.11 -4.48 6.97
C GLY A 59 -4.68 -4.03 6.72
N LEU A 60 -4.40 -3.73 5.46
CA LEU A 60 -3.15 -3.13 5.00
C LEU A 60 -3.51 -1.86 4.22
N LEU A 61 -2.86 -0.76 4.55
CA LEU A 61 -2.87 0.45 3.74
C LEU A 61 -1.46 0.67 3.22
N THR A 62 -1.34 0.84 1.91
CA THR A 62 -0.09 1.21 1.25
C THR A 62 -0.22 2.62 0.75
N VAL A 63 0.75 3.48 1.10
CA VAL A 63 0.96 4.77 0.43
C VAL A 63 2.24 4.70 -0.37
N TYR A 64 2.29 5.39 -1.50
CA TYR A 64 3.45 5.37 -2.38
C TYR A 64 3.65 6.68 -3.14
N ASP A 65 4.92 6.92 -3.49
CA ASP A 65 5.37 7.96 -4.43
C ASP A 65 6.14 7.26 -5.55
N LEU A 66 5.62 7.40 -6.76
CA LEU A 66 6.12 6.74 -7.96
C LEU A 66 6.66 7.78 -8.96
N ASP A 67 7.90 7.60 -9.35
CA ASP A 67 8.43 8.13 -10.61
C ASP A 67 8.47 6.98 -11.63
N PRO A 68 7.61 6.99 -12.66
CA PRO A 68 7.57 5.92 -13.66
C PRO A 68 8.71 6.01 -14.68
N GLY A 69 9.60 7.00 -14.58
CA GLY A 69 10.66 7.24 -15.54
C GLY A 69 10.08 7.61 -16.91
N ALA A 70 10.39 6.80 -17.92
CA ALA A 70 9.86 6.99 -19.28
C ALA A 70 8.57 6.18 -19.54
N GLY A 71 8.08 5.43 -18.55
CA GLY A 71 6.86 4.65 -18.65
C GLY A 71 5.59 5.45 -18.34
N ILE A 72 4.46 4.78 -18.53
CA ILE A 72 3.12 5.22 -18.13
C ILE A 72 2.72 4.41 -16.91
N ALA A 73 2.39 5.10 -15.81
CA ALA A 73 1.89 4.47 -14.61
C ALA A 73 0.38 4.24 -14.71
N GLU A 74 -0.07 3.11 -14.16
CA GLU A 74 -1.46 2.73 -14.03
C GLU A 74 -1.69 2.14 -12.63
N ALA A 75 -2.83 2.43 -12.01
CA ALA A 75 -3.28 1.64 -10.87
C ALA A 75 -3.63 0.23 -11.36
N TYR A 76 -3.35 -0.76 -10.54
CA TYR A 76 -3.64 -2.16 -10.85
C TYR A 76 -4.52 -2.73 -9.75
N TYR A 77 -5.65 -3.32 -10.15
CA TYR A 77 -6.53 -4.08 -9.28
C TYR A 77 -7.10 -5.27 -10.04
N ARG A 78 -7.13 -6.44 -9.40
CA ARG A 78 -7.77 -7.63 -9.95
C ARG A 78 -8.32 -8.51 -8.84
N ASP A 79 -9.61 -8.80 -8.91
CA ASP A 79 -10.28 -9.79 -8.09
C ASP A 79 -10.89 -10.84 -9.00
N ASP A 80 -10.11 -11.82 -9.43
CA ASP A 80 -10.66 -12.96 -10.16
C ASP A 80 -9.99 -14.25 -9.69
N GLN A 81 -10.79 -15.12 -9.08
CA GLN A 81 -10.35 -16.44 -8.62
C GLN A 81 -9.90 -17.38 -9.77
N ALA A 82 -9.83 -16.88 -11.00
CA ALA A 82 -9.31 -17.60 -12.16
C ALA A 82 -7.83 -17.88 -11.99
N TYR A 83 -7.38 -19.01 -12.53
CA TYR A 83 -5.98 -19.41 -12.43
C TYR A 83 -5.10 -18.66 -13.43
N HIS A 84 -4.07 -17.98 -12.95
CA HIS A 84 -3.06 -17.26 -13.72
C HIS A 84 -1.67 -17.86 -13.43
N SER A 85 -1.13 -18.62 -14.38
CA SER A 85 0.16 -19.30 -14.23
C SER A 85 1.36 -18.36 -14.07
N SER A 86 1.19 -17.09 -14.43
CA SER A 86 2.19 -16.04 -14.30
C SER A 86 2.08 -15.23 -13.01
N ASP A 87 1.12 -15.56 -12.13
CA ASP A 87 0.81 -14.78 -10.94
C ASP A 87 1.08 -15.53 -9.62
N THR A 88 0.92 -14.83 -8.49
CA THR A 88 1.46 -15.20 -7.18
C THR A 88 0.95 -16.51 -6.58
N GLY A 89 1.83 -17.21 -5.85
CA GLY A 89 1.51 -18.18 -4.80
C GLY A 89 0.69 -19.41 -5.22
N ASP A 90 -0.63 -19.26 -5.20
CA ASP A 90 -1.65 -20.27 -5.53
C ASP A 90 -2.26 -20.07 -6.94
N GLY A 91 -1.88 -18.98 -7.62
CA GLY A 91 -2.28 -18.64 -8.98
C GLY A 91 -3.70 -18.10 -9.08
N GLN A 92 -4.38 -17.78 -7.98
CA GLN A 92 -5.68 -17.11 -7.99
C GLN A 92 -5.49 -15.67 -7.51
N LEU A 93 -6.32 -14.73 -7.98
CA LEU A 93 -6.18 -13.33 -7.61
C LEU A 93 -7.36 -12.89 -6.77
N PHE A 94 -7.10 -12.58 -5.49
CA PHE A 94 -8.10 -11.95 -4.64
C PHE A 94 -7.65 -10.56 -4.25
N GLY A 95 -8.35 -9.55 -4.78
CA GLY A 95 -8.04 -8.14 -4.55
C GLY A 95 -6.57 -7.79 -4.78
N ASP A 96 -5.93 -8.40 -5.79
CA ASP A 96 -4.53 -8.18 -6.16
C ASP A 96 -4.37 -6.73 -6.61
N ALA A 97 -3.72 -5.93 -5.76
CA ALA A 97 -3.74 -4.49 -5.87
C ALA A 97 -2.34 -3.86 -5.80
N GLY A 98 -2.12 -2.84 -6.62
CA GLY A 98 -0.87 -2.08 -6.61
C GLY A 98 -0.75 -1.15 -7.80
N ILE A 99 0.45 -1.12 -8.37
CA ILE A 99 0.79 -0.24 -9.49
C ILE A 99 1.50 -1.03 -10.59
N SER A 100 1.22 -0.63 -11.83
CA SER A 100 1.89 -1.10 -13.02
C SER A 100 2.54 0.09 -13.73
N VAL A 101 3.73 -0.10 -14.26
CA VAL A 101 4.37 0.85 -15.18
C VAL A 101 4.66 0.11 -16.47
N VAL A 102 4.15 0.66 -17.57
CA VAL A 102 4.30 0.09 -18.92
C VAL A 102 5.01 1.06 -19.84
N ALA A 103 5.77 0.55 -20.81
CA ALA A 103 6.38 1.39 -21.84
C ALA A 103 5.29 2.11 -22.65
N ALA A 104 5.52 3.37 -23.01
CA ALA A 104 4.55 4.17 -23.75
C ALA A 104 4.28 3.61 -25.17
N ASN A 105 5.25 2.87 -25.72
CA ASN A 105 5.15 2.14 -26.98
C ASN A 105 6.25 1.06 -27.06
N SER A 106 6.18 0.20 -28.09
CA SER A 106 7.10 -0.93 -28.32
C SER A 106 8.57 -0.53 -28.50
N ASP A 107 8.85 0.72 -28.84
CA ASP A 107 10.21 1.19 -29.12
C ASP A 107 10.87 1.86 -27.90
N THR A 108 10.12 1.99 -26.80
CA THR A 108 10.57 2.62 -25.56
C THR A 108 10.79 1.58 -24.46
N SER A 109 11.75 1.84 -23.56
CA SER A 109 11.86 1.11 -22.30
C SER A 109 11.41 2.02 -21.16
N ILE A 110 10.81 1.45 -20.11
CA ILE A 110 10.36 2.19 -18.93
C ILE A 110 11.50 2.97 -18.23
N GLY A 111 12.76 2.55 -18.43
CA GLY A 111 13.92 3.23 -17.86
C GLY A 111 14.11 2.94 -16.37
N LEU A 112 14.69 3.90 -15.65
CA LEU A 112 14.83 3.83 -14.20
C LEU A 112 13.51 4.29 -13.56
N ILE A 113 12.91 3.40 -12.77
CA ILE A 113 11.75 3.72 -11.93
C ILE A 113 12.23 4.03 -10.51
N ARG A 114 11.53 4.94 -9.82
CA ARG A 114 11.67 5.11 -8.36
C ARG A 114 10.32 4.85 -7.72
N LEU A 115 10.29 3.93 -6.78
CA LEU A 115 9.13 3.68 -5.94
C LEU A 115 9.54 3.84 -4.48
N ASN A 116 8.91 4.79 -3.79
CA ASN A 116 8.94 4.88 -2.34
C ASN A 116 7.59 4.43 -1.81
N GLN A 117 7.57 3.51 -0.85
CA GLN A 117 6.33 2.93 -0.33
C GLN A 117 6.37 2.80 1.19
N SER A 118 5.23 2.98 1.83
CA SER A 118 5.05 2.76 3.26
C SER A 118 3.78 1.97 3.50
N PHE A 119 3.87 1.03 4.43
CA PHE A 119 2.81 0.10 4.77
C PHE A 119 2.32 0.35 6.19
N TYR A 120 1.01 0.37 6.36
CA TYR A 120 0.35 0.53 7.64
C TYR A 120 -0.59 -0.64 7.88
N ILE A 121 -0.41 -1.29 9.02
CA ILE A 121 -1.34 -2.33 9.48
C ILE A 121 -2.51 -1.65 10.17
N LEU A 122 -3.71 -1.97 9.72
CA LEU A 122 -4.96 -1.41 10.21
C LEU A 122 -5.70 -2.41 11.09
N PRO A 123 -6.53 -1.93 12.04
CA PRO A 123 -7.45 -2.80 12.76
C PRO A 123 -8.46 -3.44 11.81
N ALA A 124 -9.10 -4.52 12.28
CA ALA A 124 -10.17 -5.18 11.55
C ALA A 124 -11.28 -4.20 11.15
N GLN A 125 -11.80 -4.34 9.93
CA GLN A 125 -12.90 -3.55 9.39
C GLN A 125 -12.67 -2.03 9.51
N ALA A 126 -11.42 -1.59 9.40
CA ALA A 126 -11.12 -0.16 9.28
C ALA A 126 -11.85 0.40 8.05
N ALA A 127 -12.57 1.52 8.24
CA ALA A 127 -13.13 2.29 7.13
C ALA A 127 -12.01 2.82 6.21
N ASN A 128 -12.35 3.41 5.08
CA ASN A 128 -11.37 4.05 4.19
C ASN A 128 -10.55 5.12 4.94
N GLN A 129 -9.25 4.88 5.13
CA GLN A 129 -8.28 5.77 5.79
C GLN A 129 -7.24 6.34 4.82
N GLY A 130 -7.35 6.01 3.52
CA GLY A 130 -6.36 6.28 2.48
C GLY A 130 -5.79 7.69 2.50
N SER A 131 -6.66 8.67 2.22
CA SER A 131 -6.27 10.07 2.16
C SER A 131 -5.69 10.60 3.48
N ALA A 132 -6.18 10.11 4.63
CA ALA A 132 -5.68 10.55 5.94
C ALA A 132 -4.26 10.05 6.21
N TYR A 133 -3.92 8.83 5.79
CA TYR A 133 -2.55 8.30 5.91
C TYR A 133 -1.62 8.89 4.86
N LEU A 134 -2.11 9.15 3.65
CA LEU A 134 -1.35 9.88 2.63
C LEU A 134 -0.97 11.28 3.15
N GLU A 135 -1.92 12.02 3.72
CA GLU A 135 -1.68 13.36 4.27
C GLU A 135 -0.61 13.34 5.37
N ARG A 136 -0.67 12.38 6.31
CA ARG A 136 0.35 12.20 7.36
C ARG A 136 1.71 11.80 6.82
N TRP A 137 1.73 11.01 5.74
CA TRP A 137 2.96 10.58 5.10
C TRP A 137 3.65 11.74 4.37
N GLN A 138 2.88 12.59 3.69
CA GLN A 138 3.37 13.80 3.02
C GLN A 138 3.74 14.91 4.02
N ASN A 139 3.12 14.92 5.19
CA ASN A 139 3.32 15.91 6.24
C ASN A 139 3.68 15.21 7.56
N PRO A 140 4.87 14.60 7.65
CA PRO A 140 5.26 13.86 8.84
C PRO A 140 5.30 14.79 10.05
N LEU A 141 4.83 14.29 11.20
CA LEU A 141 4.88 15.05 12.45
C LEU A 141 6.34 15.39 12.81
N GLU A 142 6.65 16.68 12.86
CA GLU A 142 7.93 17.16 13.38
C GLU A 142 7.83 17.34 14.90
N ALA A 143 8.60 16.55 15.65
CA ALA A 143 8.73 16.72 17.09
C ALA A 143 10.04 17.46 17.40
N THR A 144 9.96 18.63 18.02
CA THR A 144 11.13 19.29 18.60
C THR A 144 11.41 18.70 19.98
N ALA A 145 12.48 17.90 20.10
CA ALA A 145 12.96 17.42 21.38
C ALA A 145 13.97 18.41 21.96
N TYR A 146 13.81 18.79 23.23
CA TYR A 146 14.81 19.55 23.97
C TYR A 146 15.68 18.57 24.76
N ILE A 147 17.00 18.64 24.56
CA ILE A 147 17.95 17.91 25.40
C ILE A 147 17.74 18.39 26.84
N GLN A 148 17.27 17.50 27.70
CA GLN A 148 17.37 17.71 29.14
C GLN A 148 18.81 17.37 29.51
N GLY A 149 19.63 18.40 29.73
CA GLY A 149 20.97 18.22 30.26
C GLY A 149 20.90 17.67 31.68
N TYR A 150 20.92 16.34 31.82
CA TYR A 150 21.18 15.70 33.09
C TYR A 150 22.68 15.76 33.34
N VAL A 151 23.12 16.48 34.37
CA VAL A 151 24.50 16.40 34.88
C VAL A 151 24.51 15.24 35.88
N PRO A 152 25.09 14.07 35.55
CA PRO A 152 25.13 12.96 36.49
C PRO A 152 26.12 13.28 37.62
N PRO A 153 25.83 12.90 38.88
CA PRO A 153 26.90 12.66 39.86
C PRO A 153 27.81 11.56 39.31
N ALA A 154 29.12 11.65 39.56
CA ALA A 154 30.12 10.77 38.95
C ALA A 154 29.75 9.28 39.06
N LEU A 155 29.59 8.65 37.88
CA LEU A 155 29.27 7.25 37.56
C LEU A 155 27.79 6.85 37.63
N ASP A 156 27.11 6.87 36.48
CA ASP A 156 26.54 5.67 35.85
C ASP A 156 26.03 5.97 34.42
N PHE A 157 26.08 4.97 33.53
CA PHE A 157 25.74 5.10 32.11
C PHE A 157 24.23 5.21 31.87
N HIS A 158 23.84 6.01 30.87
CA HIS A 158 22.45 6.15 30.43
C HIS A 158 22.30 5.85 28.93
N THR A 159 21.26 5.07 28.59
CA THR A 159 20.77 4.88 27.22
C THR A 159 19.30 5.28 27.19
N TYR A 160 18.90 6.09 26.21
CA TYR A 160 17.52 6.54 25.98
C TYR A 160 17.20 6.51 24.49
N LEU A 161 16.05 5.95 24.10
CA LEU A 161 15.25 6.26 22.91
C LEU A 161 13.84 5.59 23.06
N PRO A 162 12.80 5.96 22.26
CA PRO A 162 11.95 7.15 22.36
C PRO A 162 10.53 6.81 22.83
N VAL A 163 9.82 7.79 23.42
CA VAL A 163 8.44 7.63 23.91
C VAL A 163 7.46 8.08 22.82
N PHE A 164 6.55 7.19 22.41
CA PHE A 164 5.34 7.58 21.68
C PHE A 164 4.14 7.42 22.62
N ALA A 165 3.43 8.51 22.90
CA ALA A 165 2.14 8.48 23.58
C ALA A 165 1.23 9.53 22.96
N HIS A 166 0.14 9.09 22.32
CA HIS A 166 -1.01 9.94 22.02
C HIS A 166 -2.08 9.74 23.09
N GLN A 167 -2.66 10.86 23.56
CA GLN A 167 -3.77 10.93 24.51
C GLN A 167 -5.09 10.54 23.86
#